data_AF-A0A2D5BM99-F1
#
_entry.id   AF-A0A2D5BM99-F1
#
_cell.length_a   1.000
_cell.length_b   1.000
_cell.length_c   1.000
_cell.angle_alpha   90.00
_cell.angle_beta   90.00
_cell.angle_gamma   90.00
#
_symmetry.space_group_name_H-M   'P 1'
#
loop_
_entity.id
_entity.type
_entity.pdbx_description
1 polymer ?
#
loop_
_entity_poly.entity_id
_entity_poly.type
_entity_poly.pdbx_seq_one_letter_code
_entity_poly.pdbx_strand_id
1 'polypeptide(L)'
;MRTILPLILALTLSACASSPIGYRTDVKVARVTSATDPHQYLVEFKITQLGGHGDSAVLSAPSLLVNAGQESQVVVMDEEEKAGITCTVLVKEVDGGVEAATSVTITAKKD
;
A
#
# COMPACT_ATOMS: atom_id res chain seq x y z
N MET A 1 59.77 -34.29 8.19
CA MET A 1 59.00 -33.63 9.27
C MET A 1 57.95 -32.75 8.61
N ARG A 2 56.68 -32.97 8.96
CA ARG A 2 55.50 -32.29 8.41
C ARG A 2 55.30 -30.98 9.16
N THR A 3 55.14 -29.87 8.45
CA THR A 3 54.69 -28.61 9.07
C THR A 3 53.42 -28.17 8.38
N ILE A 4 52.41 -27.95 9.22
CA ILE A 4 50.99 -27.94 8.93
C ILE A 4 50.56 -26.51 8.57
N LEU A 5 49.78 -26.38 7.49
CA LEU A 5 49.15 -25.17 7.00
C LEU A 5 47.89 -24.86 7.85
N PRO A 6 47.72 -23.67 8.46
CA PRO A 6 46.43 -23.29 9.03
C PRO A 6 45.53 -22.71 7.93
N LEU A 7 44.57 -23.54 7.50
CA LEU A 7 43.38 -23.15 6.75
C LEU A 7 42.49 -22.30 7.69
N ILE A 8 42.50 -20.97 7.53
CA ILE A 8 41.55 -20.10 8.24
C ILE A 8 40.24 -20.13 7.46
N LEU A 9 39.31 -20.95 7.94
CA LEU A 9 37.92 -21.01 7.51
C LEU A 9 37.21 -19.75 8.02
N ALA A 10 37.12 -18.71 7.20
CA ALA A 10 36.32 -17.53 7.51
C ALA A 10 34.83 -17.91 7.35
N LEU A 11 34.17 -18.16 8.47
CA LEU A 11 32.71 -18.27 8.57
C LEU A 11 32.10 -16.92 8.17
N THR A 12 31.61 -16.80 6.94
CA THR A 12 30.73 -15.71 6.57
C THR A 12 29.42 -15.91 7.32
N LEU A 13 29.19 -15.11 8.37
CA LEU A 13 27.88 -14.99 8.97
C LEU A 13 26.90 -14.55 7.87
N SER A 14 26.07 -15.49 7.42
CA SER A 14 24.90 -15.18 6.60
C SER A 14 23.95 -14.39 7.48
N ALA A 15 24.09 -13.07 7.48
CA ALA A 15 23.05 -12.19 7.96
C ALA A 15 21.85 -12.41 7.02
N CYS A 16 20.85 -13.15 7.48
CA CYS A 16 19.53 -13.09 6.87
C CYS A 16 19.04 -11.66 7.04
N ALA A 17 19.31 -10.81 6.04
CA ALA A 17 18.68 -9.52 5.93
C ALA A 17 17.19 -9.80 5.74
N SER A 18 16.38 -9.61 6.79
CA SER A 18 14.94 -9.56 6.65
C SER A 18 14.64 -8.33 5.79
N SER A 19 14.25 -8.53 4.54
CA SER A 19 13.93 -7.40 3.68
C SER A 19 12.77 -6.62 4.30
N PRO A 20 12.82 -5.27 4.27
CA PRO A 20 11.79 -4.45 4.90
C PRO A 20 10.41 -4.74 4.30
N ILE A 21 9.38 -4.74 5.15
CA ILE A 21 7.98 -4.85 4.72
C ILE A 21 7.66 -3.62 3.86
N GLY A 22 7.21 -3.86 2.63
CA GLY A 22 6.74 -2.83 1.71
C GLY A 22 5.22 -2.84 1.58
N TYR A 23 4.67 -1.76 1.03
CA TYR A 23 3.25 -1.67 0.68
C TYR A 23 3.11 -1.13 -0.75
N ARG A 24 2.16 -1.69 -1.50
CA ARG A 24 1.72 -1.16 -2.79
C ARG A 24 0.22 -0.88 -2.72
N THR A 25 -0.18 0.26 -3.24
CA THR A 25 -1.59 0.63 -3.38
C THR A 25 -1.91 0.82 -4.85
N ASP A 26 -2.85 0.04 -5.37
CA ASP A 26 -3.42 0.24 -6.69
C ASP A 26 -4.76 0.98 -6.55
N VAL A 27 -5.06 1.90 -7.45
CA VAL A 27 -6.28 2.72 -7.41
C VAL A 27 -7.05 2.59 -8.72
N LYS A 28 -8.35 2.37 -8.62
CA LYS A 28 -9.27 2.41 -9.77
C LYS A 28 -10.37 3.43 -9.50
N VAL A 29 -10.76 4.13 -10.56
CA VAL A 29 -11.82 5.14 -10.53
C VAL A 29 -12.82 4.79 -11.61
N ALA A 30 -14.08 4.67 -11.23
CA ALA A 30 -15.19 4.43 -12.14
C ALA A 30 -16.26 5.49 -11.92
N ARG A 31 -16.79 6.05 -13.01
CA ARG A 31 -17.93 6.96 -12.93
C ARG A 31 -19.17 6.18 -12.52
N VAL A 32 -19.91 6.68 -11.52
CA VAL A 32 -21.23 6.12 -11.20
C VAL A 32 -22.21 6.65 -12.22
N THR A 33 -22.83 5.76 -12.99
CA THR A 33 -23.88 6.13 -13.95
C THR A 33 -25.20 6.32 -13.20
N SER A 34 -25.30 7.40 -12.44
CA SER A 34 -26.53 7.85 -11.79
C SER A 34 -27.04 9.11 -12.48
N ALA A 35 -28.34 9.15 -12.78
CA ALA A 35 -28.99 10.35 -13.30
C ALA A 35 -29.16 11.44 -12.22
N THR A 36 -29.17 11.06 -10.94
CA THR A 36 -29.33 12.00 -9.82
C THR A 36 -27.99 12.56 -9.33
N ASP A 37 -26.90 11.82 -9.53
CA ASP A 37 -25.58 12.14 -8.99
C ASP A 37 -24.50 12.01 -10.08
N PRO A 38 -24.53 12.86 -11.13
CA PRO A 38 -23.67 12.71 -12.31
C PRO A 38 -22.17 12.95 -12.05
N HIS A 39 -21.85 13.50 -10.87
CA HIS A 39 -20.50 13.84 -10.41
C HIS A 39 -19.99 12.88 -9.32
N GLN A 40 -20.64 11.73 -9.15
CA GLN A 40 -20.23 10.71 -8.20
C GLN A 40 -19.36 9.64 -8.87
N TYR A 41 -18.33 9.20 -8.15
CA TYR A 41 -17.33 8.24 -8.60
C TYR A 41 -17.15 7.15 -7.56
N LEU A 42 -17.05 5.90 -8.01
CA LEU A 42 -16.59 4.80 -7.19
C LEU A 42 -15.07 4.74 -7.30
N VAL A 43 -14.40 4.91 -6.17
CA VAL A 43 -12.95 4.75 -6.05
C VAL A 43 -12.67 3.47 -5.30
N GLU A 44 -11.91 2.56 -5.92
CA GLU A 44 -11.48 1.31 -5.31
C GLU A 44 -9.98 1.37 -5.05
N PHE A 45 -9.59 1.14 -3.80
CA PHE A 45 -8.20 0.94 -3.43
C PHE A 45 -7.93 -0.55 -3.31
N LYS A 46 -6.74 -0.98 -3.69
CA LYS A 46 -6.22 -2.32 -3.39
C LYS A 46 -4.87 -2.19 -2.71
N ILE A 47 -4.82 -2.53 -1.43
CA ILE A 47 -3.65 -2.41 -0.58
C ILE A 47 -2.99 -3.79 -0.48
N THR A 48 -1.76 -3.88 -0.96
CA THR A 48 -0.98 -5.13 -1.00
C THR A 48 0.27 -4.97 -0.14
N GLN A 49 0.47 -5.87 0.82
CA GLN A 49 1.74 -6.01 1.53
C GLN A 49 2.74 -6.73 0.63
N LEU A 50 3.97 -6.21 0.58
CA LEU A 50 5.09 -6.83 -0.11
C LEU A 50 6.04 -7.38 0.97
N GLY A 51 6.12 -8.71 1.05
CA GLY A 51 7.00 -9.43 1.96
C GLY A 51 8.43 -9.52 1.42
N GLY A 52 9.37 -9.85 2.31
CA GLY A 52 10.79 -9.76 2.00
C GLY A 52 11.36 -10.82 1.05
N HIS A 53 10.56 -11.80 0.65
CA HIS A 53 10.96 -12.91 -0.25
C HIS A 53 10.17 -12.94 -1.57
N GLY A 54 9.56 -11.82 -1.96
CA GLY A 54 8.72 -11.74 -3.17
C GLY A 54 7.27 -12.17 -2.95
N ASP A 55 6.93 -12.58 -1.72
CA ASP A 55 5.55 -12.83 -1.32
C ASP A 55 4.75 -11.53 -1.33
N SER A 56 3.50 -11.59 -1.78
CA SER A 56 2.58 -10.47 -1.71
C SER A 56 1.20 -10.92 -1.28
N ALA A 57 0.59 -10.19 -0.35
CA ALA A 57 -0.74 -10.49 0.16
C ALA A 57 -1.61 -9.23 0.09
N VAL A 58 -2.85 -9.38 -0.38
CA VAL A 58 -3.84 -8.30 -0.31
C VAL A 58 -4.25 -8.16 1.14
N LEU A 59 -3.99 -6.98 1.72
CA LEU A 59 -4.39 -6.67 3.10
C LEU A 59 -5.85 -6.21 3.13
N SER A 60 -6.22 -5.34 2.20
CA SER A 60 -7.54 -4.75 2.15
C SER A 60 -7.83 -4.19 0.76
N ALA A 61 -9.12 -4.13 0.42
CA ALA A 61 -9.60 -3.58 -0.84
C ALA A 61 -10.83 -2.68 -0.60
N PRO A 62 -10.67 -1.53 0.07
CA PRO A 62 -11.79 -0.67 0.39
C PRO A 62 -12.27 0.11 -0.84
N SER A 63 -13.57 0.41 -0.86
CA SER A 63 -14.20 1.24 -1.90
C SER A 63 -14.90 2.44 -1.28
N LEU A 64 -14.86 3.57 -1.97
CA LEU A 64 -15.48 4.84 -1.56
C LEU A 64 -16.35 5.39 -2.68
N LEU A 65 -17.53 5.89 -2.33
CA LEU A 65 -18.28 6.79 -3.20
C LEU A 65 -17.82 8.22 -2.93
N VAL A 66 -17.32 8.88 -3.96
CA VAL A 66 -16.67 10.20 -3.87
C VAL A 66 -17.34 11.14 -4.86
N ASN A 67 -17.75 12.31 -4.37
CA ASN A 67 -18.22 13.38 -5.24
C ASN A 67 -17.01 14.16 -5.77
N ALA A 68 -17.03 14.53 -7.06
CA ALA A 68 -15.98 15.36 -7.63
C ALA A 68 -15.77 16.65 -6.84
N GLY A 69 -14.51 17.05 -6.65
CA GLY A 69 -14.13 18.22 -5.87
C GLY A 69 -14.13 18.01 -4.35
N GLN A 70 -14.58 16.86 -3.85
CA GLN A 70 -14.58 16.54 -2.42
C GLN A 70 -13.48 15.52 -2.10
N GLU A 71 -12.66 15.82 -1.09
CA GLU A 71 -11.73 14.84 -0.54
C GLU A 71 -12.49 13.79 0.29
N SER A 72 -12.10 12.54 0.15
CA SER A 72 -12.64 11.41 0.91
C SER A 72 -11.51 10.51 1.37
N GLN A 73 -11.71 9.83 2.49
CA GLN A 73 -10.70 8.94 3.07
C GLN A 73 -11.30 7.62 3.55
N VAL A 74 -10.47 6.59 3.51
CA VAL A 74 -10.72 5.31 4.17
C VAL A 74 -9.52 4.94 5.02
N VAL A 75 -9.79 4.38 6.21
CA VAL A 75 -8.78 3.96 7.16
C VAL A 75 -8.93 2.46 7.37
N VAL A 76 -7.85 1.72 7.20
CA VAL A 76 -7.76 0.30 7.49
C VAL A 76 -6.76 0.14 8.63
N MET A 77 -7.25 -0.20 9.82
CA MET A 77 -6.42 -0.44 11.00
C MET A 77 -6.29 -1.94 11.29
N ASP A 78 -5.26 -2.31 12.05
CA ASP A 78 -5.20 -3.60 12.74
C ASP A 78 -6.24 -3.66 13.87
N GLU A 79 -6.47 -4.86 14.41
CA GLU A 79 -7.46 -5.09 15.47
C GLU A 79 -7.16 -4.29 16.77
N GLU A 80 -5.89 -3.94 16.99
CA GLU A 80 -5.46 -3.14 18.15
C GLU A 80 -5.50 -1.63 17.89
N GLU A 81 -5.86 -1.19 16.68
CA GLU A 81 -5.81 0.21 16.21
C GLU A 81 -4.45 0.92 16.40
N LYS A 82 -3.34 0.16 16.37
CA LYS A 82 -1.97 0.66 16.55
C LYS A 82 -1.20 0.80 15.25
N ALA A 83 -1.58 0.02 14.25
CA ALA A 83 -1.02 0.09 12.91
C ALA A 83 -2.15 0.21 11.89
N GLY A 84 -1.90 0.92 10.80
CA GLY A 84 -2.91 1.03 9.76
C GLY A 84 -2.48 1.84 8.56
N ILE A 85 -3.36 1.85 7.58
CA ILE A 85 -3.17 2.48 6.28
C ILE A 85 -4.36 3.39 6.03
N THR A 86 -4.08 4.68 5.89
CA THR A 86 -5.06 5.69 5.50
C THR A 86 -4.89 5.96 4.02
N CYS A 87 -5.93 5.75 3.24
CA CYS A 87 -5.99 6.14 1.83
C CYS A 87 -6.91 7.34 1.70
N THR A 88 -6.43 8.39 1.05
CA THR A 88 -7.20 9.59 0.71
C THR A 88 -7.30 9.72 -0.80
N VAL A 89 -8.42 10.27 -1.27
CA VAL A 89 -8.64 10.58 -2.68
C VAL A 89 -9.42 11.87 -2.84
N LEU A 90 -9.01 12.64 -3.84
CA LEU A 90 -9.77 13.74 -4.42
C LEU A 90 -9.96 13.46 -5.90
N VAL A 91 -11.20 13.29 -6.33
CA VAL A 91 -11.56 13.14 -7.74
C VAL A 91 -11.81 14.53 -8.33
N LYS A 92 -11.17 14.84 -9.46
CA LYS A 92 -11.33 16.08 -10.19
C LYS A 92 -11.82 15.79 -11.60
N GLU A 93 -12.86 16.48 -12.02
CA GLU A 93 -13.26 16.53 -13.42
C GLU A 93 -12.39 17.57 -14.14
N VAL A 94 -11.77 17.17 -15.25
CA VAL A 94 -10.89 18.02 -16.05
C VAL A 94 -11.35 17.97 -17.52
N ASP A 95 -10.89 18.90 -18.34
CA ASP A 95 -11.24 18.92 -19.75
C ASP A 95 -10.82 17.60 -20.43
N GLY A 96 -11.81 16.82 -20.86
CA GLY A 96 -11.60 15.54 -21.53
C GLY A 96 -11.52 14.31 -20.62
N GLY A 97 -11.73 14.44 -19.30
CA GLY A 97 -11.73 13.27 -18.42
C GLY A 97 -11.83 13.53 -16.93
N VAL A 98 -11.25 12.61 -16.16
CA VAL A 98 -11.27 12.62 -14.70
C VAL A 98 -9.88 12.25 -14.20
N GLU A 99 -9.40 12.98 -13.20
CA GLU A 99 -8.16 12.71 -12.49
C GLU A 99 -8.47 12.34 -11.04
N ALA A 100 -7.71 11.42 -10.45
CA ALA A 100 -7.75 11.15 -9.02
C ALA A 100 -6.39 11.45 -8.40
N ALA A 101 -6.35 12.44 -7.52
CA ALA A 101 -5.21 12.69 -6.67
C ALA A 101 -5.35 11.83 -5.42
N THR A 102 -4.39 10.96 -5.15
CA THR A 102 -4.42 10.05 -4.01
C THR A 102 -3.20 10.22 -3.12
N SER A 103 -3.39 10.09 -1.81
CA SER A 103 -2.28 9.93 -0.87
C SER A 103 -2.50 8.74 0.05
N VAL A 104 -1.41 8.09 0.44
CA VAL A 104 -1.42 6.92 1.31
C VAL A 104 -0.49 7.20 2.49
N THR A 105 -1.03 7.12 3.69
CA THR A 105 -0.28 7.26 4.94
C THR A 105 -0.25 5.92 5.64
N ILE A 106 0.95 5.48 6.04
CA ILE A 106 1.17 4.23 6.76
C ILE A 106 1.56 4.58 8.19
N THR A 107 0.76 4.12 9.14
CA THR A 107 1.08 4.17 10.57
C THR A 107 1.57 2.79 10.96
N ALA A 108 2.84 2.68 11.34
CA ALA A 108 3.42 1.44 11.83
C ALA A 108 3.42 1.42 13.36
N LYS A 109 3.20 0.24 13.96
CA LYS A 109 3.43 0.02 15.38
C LYS A 109 4.92 0.26 15.63
N LYS A 110 5.23 1.15 16.58
CA LYS A 110 6.59 1.33 17.06
C LYS A 110 6.85 0.17 18.02
N ASP A 111 7.73 -0.75 17.62
CA ASP A 111 8.21 -1.84 18.47
C ASP A 111 8.94 -1.31 19.71
#